data_AF-A0A534JLF4-F1
#
_entry.id   AF-A0A534JLF4-F1
#
_cell.length_a   1.000
_cell.length_b   1.000
_cell.length_c   1.000
_cell.angle_alpha   90.00
_cell.angle_beta   90.00
_cell.angle_gamma   90.00
#
_symmetry.space_group_name_H-M   'P 1'
#
loop_
_entity.id
_entity.type
_entity.pdbx_description
1 polymer ?
#
loop_
_entity_poly.entity_id
_entity_poly.type
_entity_poly.pdbx_seq_one_letter_code
_entity_poly.pdbx_strand_id
1 'polypeptide(L)'
;MNRTATEAAIAVVGYHLADFEWTPDGDAVSFSITDARYGETYFVAVHDTARDLAGNRLTTTYLFAFDIEHAPRHVDLTPVWAASLVILGAGLLAVLWRSRSRAKALGKEQSDPEEKPQG
;
A
#
# COMPACT_ATOMS: atom_id res chain seq x y z
N MET A 1 -10.31 -26.05 -17.11
CA MET A 1 -11.36 -25.41 -17.96
C MET A 1 -10.81 -25.02 -19.33
N ASN A 2 -11.68 -24.78 -20.33
CA ASN A 2 -11.27 -24.09 -21.56
C ASN A 2 -11.22 -22.58 -21.29
N ARG A 3 -10.00 -22.03 -21.19
CA ARG A 3 -9.78 -20.65 -20.76
C ARG A 3 -10.41 -19.64 -21.72
N THR A 4 -10.11 -19.74 -23.00
CA THR A 4 -10.65 -18.84 -24.03
C THR A 4 -12.18 -18.86 -24.09
N ALA A 5 -12.79 -20.06 -24.02
CA ALA A 5 -14.25 -20.16 -23.99
C ALA A 5 -14.87 -19.59 -22.71
N THR A 6 -14.17 -19.68 -21.59
CA THR A 6 -14.62 -19.12 -20.31
C THR A 6 -14.50 -17.60 -20.32
N GLU A 7 -13.37 -17.04 -20.75
CA GLU A 7 -13.16 -15.59 -20.86
C GLU A 7 -14.20 -14.94 -21.77
N ALA A 8 -14.48 -15.54 -22.95
CA ALA A 8 -15.49 -15.04 -23.88
C ALA A 8 -16.94 -15.12 -23.35
N ALA A 9 -17.18 -15.92 -22.31
CA ALA A 9 -18.48 -16.06 -21.67
C ALA A 9 -18.67 -15.10 -20.49
N ILE A 10 -17.62 -14.41 -20.03
CA ILE A 10 -17.69 -13.42 -18.96
C ILE A 10 -17.96 -12.05 -19.57
N ALA A 11 -19.01 -11.38 -19.10
CA ALA A 11 -19.37 -10.04 -19.55
C ALA A 11 -19.74 -9.16 -18.36
N VAL A 12 -19.42 -7.86 -18.46
CA VAL A 12 -19.92 -6.84 -17.54
C VAL A 12 -20.74 -5.83 -18.34
N VAL A 13 -21.99 -5.62 -17.92
CA VAL A 13 -22.94 -4.84 -18.71
C VAL A 13 -22.46 -3.41 -18.89
N GLY A 14 -22.16 -3.03 -20.13
CA GLY A 14 -21.73 -1.67 -20.47
C GLY A 14 -20.25 -1.37 -20.25
N TYR A 15 -19.44 -2.36 -19.87
CA TYR A 15 -18.01 -2.18 -19.61
C TYR A 15 -17.14 -3.19 -20.37
N HIS A 16 -15.91 -2.77 -20.65
CA HIS A 16 -14.87 -3.64 -21.20
C HIS A 16 -14.07 -4.29 -20.08
N LEU A 17 -13.66 -5.53 -20.34
CA LEU A 17 -12.80 -6.31 -19.44
C LEU A 17 -11.38 -6.35 -19.97
N ALA A 18 -10.42 -6.37 -19.05
CA ALA A 18 -9.00 -6.52 -19.31
C ALA A 18 -8.37 -7.50 -18.30
N ASP A 19 -7.12 -7.89 -18.59
CA ASP A 19 -6.24 -8.60 -17.65
C ASP A 19 -6.83 -9.88 -17.05
N PHE A 20 -7.27 -10.81 -17.91
CA PHE A 20 -7.66 -12.14 -17.44
C PHE A 20 -6.44 -12.89 -16.90
N GLU A 21 -6.43 -13.14 -15.60
CA GLU A 21 -5.37 -13.85 -14.90
C GLU A 21 -5.92 -15.13 -14.29
N TRP A 22 -5.39 -16.25 -14.75
CA TRP A 22 -5.79 -17.58 -14.28
C TRP A 22 -4.87 -18.07 -13.19
N THR A 23 -5.44 -18.77 -12.21
CA THR A 23 -4.63 -19.53 -11.26
C THR A 23 -3.82 -20.62 -12.00
N PRO A 24 -2.66 -21.04 -11.45
CA PRO A 24 -1.85 -22.10 -12.06
C PRO A 24 -2.65 -23.38 -12.34
N ASP A 25 -3.54 -23.75 -11.40
CA ASP A 25 -4.39 -24.93 -11.50
C ASP A 25 -5.53 -24.76 -12.53
N GLY A 26 -5.84 -23.52 -12.92
CA GLY A 26 -6.81 -23.21 -13.97
C GLY A 26 -8.28 -23.32 -13.55
N ASP A 27 -8.53 -23.32 -12.24
CA ASP A 27 -9.86 -23.45 -11.63
C ASP A 27 -10.48 -22.09 -11.25
N ALA A 28 -9.67 -21.02 -11.25
CA ALA A 28 -10.15 -19.67 -11.00
C ALA A 28 -9.50 -18.67 -11.96
N VAL A 29 -10.25 -17.61 -12.25
CA VAL A 29 -9.82 -16.48 -13.08
C VAL A 29 -10.24 -15.17 -12.43
N SER A 30 -9.34 -14.20 -12.43
CA SER A 30 -9.61 -12.80 -12.10
C SER A 30 -9.53 -11.94 -13.36
N PHE A 31 -10.23 -10.81 -13.34
CA PHE A 31 -10.20 -9.83 -14.42
C PHE A 31 -10.35 -8.43 -13.85
N SER A 32 -9.95 -7.43 -14.64
CA SER A 32 -10.11 -6.02 -14.35
C SER A 32 -11.22 -5.42 -15.22
N ILE A 33 -12.01 -4.51 -14.65
CA ILE A 33 -12.97 -3.70 -15.41
C ILE A 33 -12.24 -2.42 -15.85
N THR A 34 -12.17 -2.19 -17.15
CA THR A 34 -11.52 -0.98 -17.69
C THR A 34 -12.35 0.26 -17.38
N ASP A 35 -11.70 1.35 -16.98
CA ASP A 35 -12.33 2.63 -16.65
C ASP A 35 -13.43 2.54 -15.58
N ALA A 36 -13.26 1.62 -14.63
CA ALA A 36 -14.18 1.47 -13.51
C ALA A 36 -14.25 2.78 -12.69
N ARG A 37 -15.48 3.23 -12.45
CA ARG A 37 -15.82 4.42 -11.64
C ARG A 37 -16.33 4.02 -10.27
N TYR A 38 -16.10 4.92 -9.32
CA TYR A 38 -16.60 4.83 -7.95
C TYR A 38 -18.06 5.24 -7.86
N GLY A 39 -18.81 4.63 -6.93
CA GLY A 39 -20.23 4.85 -6.73
C GLY A 39 -21.12 4.19 -7.79
N GLU A 40 -20.56 3.38 -8.69
CA GLU A 40 -21.30 2.62 -9.71
C GLU A 40 -21.53 1.18 -9.27
N THR A 41 -22.69 0.64 -9.67
CA THR A 41 -23.04 -0.79 -9.55
C THR A 41 -22.69 -1.51 -10.85
N TYR A 42 -21.88 -2.57 -10.74
CA TYR A 42 -21.50 -3.41 -11.86
C TYR A 42 -22.31 -4.70 -11.88
N PHE A 43 -22.83 -5.05 -13.05
CA PHE A 43 -23.56 -6.29 -13.27
C PHE A 43 -22.69 -7.23 -14.11
N VAL A 44 -22.27 -8.34 -13.50
CA VAL A 44 -21.44 -9.37 -14.14
C VAL A 44 -22.32 -10.55 -14.53
N ALA A 45 -22.19 -11.00 -15.78
CA ALA A 45 -22.78 -12.24 -16.26
C ALA A 45 -21.68 -13.23 -16.64
N VAL A 46 -21.84 -14.47 -16.19
CA VAL A 46 -21.07 -15.62 -16.67
C VAL A 46 -22.04 -16.49 -17.46
N HIS A 47 -21.97 -16.40 -18.79
CA HIS A 47 -22.91 -17.07 -19.69
C HIS A 47 -22.72 -18.59 -19.71
N ASP A 48 -23.81 -19.32 -19.96
CA ASP A 48 -23.80 -20.77 -20.13
C ASP A 48 -23.04 -21.26 -21.39
N THR A 49 -22.48 -20.33 -22.16
CA THR A 49 -21.61 -20.58 -23.31
C THR A 49 -20.20 -20.98 -22.90
N ALA A 50 -19.81 -20.76 -21.63
CA ALA A 50 -18.56 -21.25 -21.08
C ALA A 50 -18.47 -22.78 -21.20
N ARG A 51 -17.26 -23.29 -21.48
CA ARG A 51 -17.02 -24.73 -21.66
C ARG A 51 -15.81 -25.22 -20.89
N ASP A 52 -15.84 -26.48 -20.48
CA ASP A 52 -14.65 -27.19 -20.01
C ASP A 52 -13.79 -27.73 -21.17
N LEU A 53 -12.71 -28.44 -20.86
CA LEU A 53 -11.81 -29.02 -21.86
C LEU A 53 -12.43 -30.21 -22.62
N ALA A 54 -13.45 -30.86 -22.05
CA ALA A 54 -14.21 -31.93 -22.69
C ALA A 54 -15.36 -31.38 -23.56
N GLY A 55 -15.59 -30.06 -23.56
CA GLY A 55 -16.64 -29.40 -24.32
C GLY A 55 -17.98 -29.32 -23.60
N ASN A 56 -18.06 -29.77 -22.34
CA ASN A 56 -19.26 -29.64 -21.52
C ASN A 56 -19.53 -28.15 -21.26
N ARG A 57 -20.79 -27.74 -21.40
CA ARG A 57 -21.21 -26.37 -21.12
C ARG A 57 -21.47 -26.17 -19.64
N LEU A 58 -21.34 -24.92 -19.20
CA LEU A 58 -21.85 -24.50 -17.92
C LEU A 58 -23.39 -24.68 -17.90
N THR A 59 -23.91 -25.26 -16.83
CA THR A 59 -25.33 -25.67 -16.76
C THR A 59 -26.31 -24.49 -16.79
N THR A 60 -25.89 -23.32 -16.29
CA THR A 60 -26.72 -22.12 -16.21
C THR A 60 -25.87 -20.86 -16.33
N THR A 61 -26.49 -19.76 -16.74
CA THR A 61 -25.88 -18.44 -16.63
C THR A 61 -25.91 -17.97 -15.17
N TYR A 62 -24.83 -17.39 -14.69
CA TYR A 62 -24.74 -16.78 -13.37
C TYR A 62 -24.70 -15.26 -13.49
N LEU A 63 -25.41 -14.57 -12.60
CA LEU A 63 -25.45 -13.12 -12.54
C LEU A 63 -25.06 -12.65 -11.15
N PHE A 64 -24.18 -11.65 -11.10
CA PHE A 64 -23.69 -11.04 -9.87
C PHE A 64 -23.76 -9.52 -10.00
N ALA A 65 -23.95 -8.83 -8.88
CA ALA A 65 -23.88 -7.39 -8.81
C ALA A 65 -23.01 -6.97 -7.63
N PHE A 66 -22.18 -5.94 -7.83
CA PHE A 66 -21.37 -5.34 -6.77
C PHE A 66 -21.15 -3.85 -6.99
N ASP A 67 -20.90 -3.13 -5.91
CA ASP A 67 -20.63 -1.69 -5.92
C ASP A 67 -19.15 -1.42 -5.67
N ILE A 68 -18.58 -0.43 -6.36
CA ILE A 68 -17.24 0.08 -6.03
C ILE A 68 -17.42 1.38 -5.26
N GLU A 69 -17.51 1.30 -3.93
CA GLU A 69 -17.92 2.45 -3.11
C GLU A 69 -16.90 3.62 -3.12
N HIS A 70 -15.60 3.33 -2.95
CA HIS A 70 -14.58 4.36 -2.75
C HIS A 70 -13.26 4.01 -3.44
N ALA A 71 -12.52 5.05 -3.83
CA ALA A 71 -11.13 4.92 -4.23
C ALA A 71 -10.28 4.33 -3.09
N PRO A 72 -9.24 3.53 -3.42
CA PRO A 72 -8.22 3.17 -2.45
C PRO A 72 -7.71 4.44 -1.76
N ARG A 73 -7.74 4.46 -0.43
CA ARG A 73 -7.24 5.61 0.32
C ARG A 73 -5.72 5.66 0.21
N HIS A 74 -5.20 6.68 -0.46
CA HIS A 74 -3.77 7.00 -0.36
C HIS A 74 -3.50 7.66 0.99
N VAL A 75 -2.65 7.04 1.80
CA VAL A 75 -2.16 7.63 3.04
C VAL A 75 -0.86 8.35 2.73
N ASP A 76 -0.85 9.68 2.85
CA ASP A 76 0.38 10.46 2.72
C ASP A 76 1.26 10.27 3.97
N LEU A 77 2.43 9.68 3.78
CA LEU A 77 3.41 9.43 4.84
C LEU A 77 4.47 10.53 4.95
N THR A 78 4.48 11.50 4.05
CA THR A 78 5.35 12.69 4.12
C THR A 78 5.36 13.36 5.50
N PRO A 79 4.20 13.61 6.16
CA PRO A 79 4.20 14.23 7.48
C PRO A 79 4.88 13.38 8.57
N VAL A 80 4.82 12.05 8.47
CA VAL A 80 5.47 11.15 9.43
C VAL A 80 6.99 11.27 9.32
N TRP A 81 7.52 11.20 8.11
CA TRP A 81 8.96 11.34 7.86
C TRP A 81 9.49 12.70 8.28
N ALA A 82 8.75 13.78 7.99
CA ALA A 82 9.12 15.13 8.39
C ALA A 82 9.23 15.26 9.92
N ALA A 83 8.25 14.73 10.66
CA ALA A 83 8.28 14.74 12.12
C ALA A 83 9.47 13.94 12.68
N SER A 84 9.76 12.76 12.11
CA SER A 84 10.91 11.95 12.53
C SER A 84 12.24 12.68 12.37
N LEU A 85 12.44 13.39 11.25
CA LEU A 85 13.66 14.17 11.02
C LEU A 85 13.81 15.33 12.02
N VAL A 86 12.71 16.01 12.35
CA VAL A 86 12.71 17.09 13.35
C VAL A 86 13.09 16.55 14.73
N ILE A 87 12.52 15.42 15.15
CA ILE A 87 12.80 14.79 16.44
C ILE A 87 14.28 14.35 16.51
N LEU A 88 14.78 13.70 15.46
CA LEU A 88 16.18 13.27 15.39
C LEU A 88 17.13 14.48 15.42
N GLY A 89 16.83 15.54 14.66
CA GLY A 89 17.62 16.77 14.64
C GLY A 89 17.68 17.45 16.01
N ALA A 90 16.53 17.59 16.69
CA ALA A 90 16.47 18.18 18.03
C ALA A 90 17.23 17.33 19.07
N GLY A 91 17.10 16.01 19.00
CA GLY A 91 17.85 15.09 19.86
C GLY A 91 19.37 15.21 19.67
N LEU A 92 19.83 15.24 18.42
CA LEU A 92 21.26 15.41 18.10
C LEU A 92 21.78 16.76 18.61
N LEU A 93 21.00 17.83 18.43
CA LEU A 93 21.36 19.16 18.91
C LEU A 93 21.47 19.19 20.44
N ALA A 94 20.55 18.57 21.16
CA ALA A 94 20.58 18.48 22.62
C ALA A 94 21.82 17.71 23.12
N VAL A 95 22.19 16.61 22.45
CA VAL A 95 23.41 15.84 22.77
C VAL A 95 24.66 16.67 22.54
N LEU A 96 24.76 17.36 21.41
CA LEU A 96 25.89 18.24 21.08
C LEU A 96 26.00 19.40 22.07
N TRP A 97 24.88 19.98 22.51
CA TRP A 97 24.90 21.07 23.46
C TRP A 97 25.38 20.60 24.84
N ARG A 98 24.96 19.39 25.26
CA ARG A 98 25.37 18.77 26.52
C ARG A 98 26.84 18.34 26.54
N SER A 99 27.38 17.85 25.43
CA SER A 99 28.81 17.50 25.35
C SER A 99 29.68 18.76 25.46
N ARG A 100 29.27 19.84 24.79
CA ARG A 100 29.99 21.13 24.80
C ARG A 100 29.92 21.82 26.16
N SER A 101 28.81 21.72 26.88
CA SER A 101 28.70 22.27 28.24
C SER A 101 29.58 21.52 29.24
N ARG A 102 29.68 20.19 29.15
CA ARG A 102 30.59 19.38 29.97
C ARG A 102 32.06 19.71 29.71
N ALA A 103 32.46 19.90 28.45
CA ALA A 103 33.82 20.28 28.10
C ALA A 103 34.24 21.64 28.70
N LYS A 104 33.30 22.60 28.78
CA LYS A 104 33.55 23.91 29.41
C LYS A 104 33.67 23.84 30.94
N ALA A 105 32.97 22.92 31.59
CA ALA A 105 33.05 22.75 33.05
C ALA A 105 34.42 22.19 33.47
N LEU A 106 34.91 21.16 32.78
CA LEU A 106 36.22 20.56 33.05
C LEU A 106 37.38 21.54 32.81
N GLY A 107 37.30 22.39 31.79
CA GLY A 107 38.32 23.40 31.52
C GLY A 107 38.41 24.51 32.57
N LYS A 108 37.32 24.79 33.30
CA LYS A 108 37.34 25.77 34.41
C LYS A 108 37.93 25.20 35.69
N GLU A 109 37.67 23.92 35.97
CA GLU A 109 38.20 23.23 37.16
C GLU A 109 39.73 23.03 37.07
N GLN A 110 40.28 22.92 35.86
CA GLN A 110 41.72 22.81 35.64
C GLN A 110 42.46 24.16 35.64
N SER A 111 41.74 25.28 35.59
CA SER A 111 42.30 26.64 35.56
C SER A 111 42.31 27.36 36.90
N ASP A 112 41.99 26.67 38.01
CA ASP A 112 42.04 27.24 39.37
C ASP A 112 43.28 26.70 40.12
N PRO A 113 44.47 27.32 39.98
CA PRO A 113 45.63 26.97 40.78
C PRO A 113 45.50 27.61 42.17
N GLU A 114 45.35 26.76 43.18
CA GLU A 114 45.87 26.89 44.55
C GLU A 114 46.50 28.26 44.87
N GLU A 115 45.69 29.13 45.48
CA GLU A 115 46.14 30.38 46.10
C GLU A 115 47.09 30.03 47.27
N LYS A 116 48.39 30.32 47.10
CA LYS A 116 49.46 30.08 48.08
C LYS A 116 49.47 31.16 49.20
N PRO A 117 50.06 30.86 50.38
CA PRO A 117 49.78 31.50 51.65
C PRO A 117 50.47 32.86 51.80
N GLN A 118 49.89 33.74 52.62
CA GLN A 118 50.59 34.93 53.13
C GLN A 118 50.34 35.11 54.64
N GLY A 119 51.44 35.27 55.38
CA GLY A 119 51.51 35.94 56.68
C GLY A 119 51.62 35.03 57.88
#